data_AF-A0A6C0F4S5-F1
#
_entry.id   AF-A0A6C0F4S5-F1
#
_cell.length_a   1.000
_cell.length_b   1.000
_cell.length_c   1.000
_cell.angle_alpha   90.00
_cell.angle_beta   90.00
_cell.angle_gamma   90.00
#
_symmetry.space_group_name_H-M   'P 1'
#
loop_
_entity.id
_entity.type
_entity.pdbx_description
1 polymer ?
#
loop_
_entity_poly.entity_id
_entity_poly.type
_entity_poly.pdbx_seq_one_letter_code
_entity_poly.pdbx_strand_id
1 'polypeptide(L)'
;MDELFDDENVNERIGEDIDYEESNAKVKKPNMSEDATKLAYREALNSFYRYKNSYEDAYNKMKNKIINNTELSWKERRIEFQKLKPKCINCKRPVGSIFTIKQNRETLIRDLHAMCGDRQDPCRFSIQIAVPYTTTYVETLKIDRDDINAYKNEIIKYKNDMIFGYLPAERAVIVFEQIREDLTSAVKRYEGSLEFYLDKTNSREKRDHLRQLTADLYININDLKTLMNEFDRSGNVQFAQQAVAIYINDILPKVESIREEKYAYSAVEYDSDDDTYHLVQKKMTIEQQQDNLLSDREEVVKHFTVGVGKNLKMRKSRRKTALSLGEEEEALRKRRRMTAKNRGATEFVLEEEEPEPAAPVVKTFEQELAEFGTPTQIMNASTAGNKKLKIEMVKGQLYTKDPATGEFYIVEAGR
;
A
#
# COMPACT_ATOMS: atom_id res chain seq x y z
N MET A 1 29.27 22.81 -54.85
CA MET A 1 30.61 22.21 -54.99
C MET A 1 30.66 21.02 -54.06
N ASP A 2 29.83 20.01 -54.32
CA ASP A 2 29.84 19.12 -55.51
C ASP A 2 31.10 18.25 -55.43
N GLU A 3 31.07 16.92 -55.44
CA GLU A 3 30.31 15.98 -56.28
C GLU A 3 30.20 14.64 -55.51
N LEU A 4 28.99 14.10 -55.32
CA LEU A 4 28.27 13.17 -56.20
C LEU A 4 28.81 11.74 -56.18
N PHE A 5 27.97 10.83 -55.69
CA PHE A 5 27.55 9.65 -56.44
C PHE A 5 26.09 9.34 -56.04
N ASP A 6 25.17 9.92 -56.81
CA ASP A 6 23.83 9.37 -57.06
C ASP A 6 23.93 8.41 -58.26
N ASP A 7 23.11 7.37 -58.23
CA ASP A 7 22.17 6.97 -59.29
C ASP A 7 21.50 5.67 -58.80
N GLU A 8 20.24 5.71 -58.36
CA GLU A 8 19.03 5.64 -59.19
C GLU A 8 18.86 4.29 -59.93
N ASN A 9 17.70 3.64 -60.07
CA ASN A 9 16.32 3.78 -59.58
C ASN A 9 15.51 2.62 -60.24
N VAL A 10 14.27 2.42 -59.78
CA VAL A 10 13.09 1.88 -60.52
C VAL A 10 12.69 0.38 -60.39
N ASN A 11 11.61 0.20 -59.62
CA ASN A 11 10.39 -0.63 -59.76
C ASN A 11 10.42 -2.03 -60.41
N GLU A 12 9.80 -3.01 -59.73
CA GLU A 12 8.47 -3.53 -60.15
C GLU A 12 7.79 -4.40 -59.06
N ARG A 13 6.47 -4.25 -58.96
CA ARG A 13 5.55 -5.02 -58.12
C ARG A 13 5.31 -6.41 -58.72
N ILE A 14 5.33 -7.47 -57.91
CA ILE A 14 4.39 -8.61 -58.02
C ILE A 14 4.12 -9.09 -56.59
N GLY A 15 2.85 -9.17 -56.23
CA GLY A 15 2.38 -9.66 -54.93
C GLY A 15 2.35 -11.17 -54.87
N GLU A 16 2.59 -11.72 -53.69
CA GLU A 16 2.18 -13.07 -53.30
C GLU A 16 1.68 -12.98 -51.85
N ASP A 17 0.39 -13.24 -51.69
CA ASP A 17 -0.29 -13.45 -50.43
C ASP A 17 0.32 -14.68 -49.75
N ILE A 18 0.93 -14.50 -48.57
CA ILE A 18 1.35 -15.61 -47.70
C ILE A 18 0.43 -15.58 -46.48
N ASP A 19 -0.61 -16.42 -46.55
CA ASP A 19 -1.49 -16.76 -45.46
C ASP A 19 -0.70 -17.35 -44.29
N TYR A 20 -0.58 -16.60 -43.19
CA TYR A 20 -0.16 -17.14 -41.91
C TYR A 20 -1.37 -17.85 -41.27
N GLU A 21 -1.47 -19.16 -41.46
CA GLU A 21 -2.36 -20.02 -40.66
C GLU A 21 -1.88 -20.02 -39.19
N GLU A 22 -2.57 -19.25 -38.34
CA GLU A 22 -2.52 -19.39 -36.90
C GLU A 22 -3.06 -20.77 -36.49
N SER A 23 -2.16 -21.70 -36.20
CA SER A 23 -2.49 -22.96 -35.53
C SER A 23 -2.91 -22.69 -34.07
N ASN A 24 -4.20 -22.39 -33.91
CA ASN A 24 -4.89 -22.27 -32.63
C ASN A 24 -4.99 -23.63 -31.91
N ALA A 25 -3.90 -24.07 -31.30
CA ALA A 25 -3.94 -25.12 -30.28
C ALA A 25 -4.49 -24.53 -28.98
N LYS A 26 -5.83 -24.49 -28.84
CA LYS A 26 -6.54 -24.16 -27.61
C LYS A 26 -6.10 -25.09 -26.48
N VAL A 27 -5.12 -24.65 -25.68
CA VAL A 27 -4.87 -25.22 -24.35
C VAL A 27 -6.10 -24.93 -23.51
N LYS A 28 -6.91 -25.96 -23.27
CA LYS A 28 -8.06 -25.89 -22.36
C LYS A 28 -7.57 -25.46 -20.97
N LYS A 29 -7.76 -24.18 -20.62
CA LYS A 29 -7.68 -23.71 -19.23
C LYS A 29 -8.76 -24.44 -18.41
N PRO A 30 -8.44 -25.04 -17.26
CA PRO A 30 -9.46 -25.55 -16.36
C PRO A 30 -10.31 -24.39 -15.86
N ASN A 31 -11.63 -24.60 -15.81
CA ASN A 31 -12.62 -23.61 -15.41
C ASN A 31 -12.50 -23.35 -13.89
N MET A 32 -11.58 -22.48 -13.48
CA MET A 32 -11.43 -21.96 -12.12
C MET A 32 -12.13 -20.60 -12.02
N SER A 33 -12.78 -20.29 -10.89
CA SER A 33 -13.33 -18.96 -10.65
C SER A 33 -12.22 -17.90 -10.59
N GLU A 34 -12.53 -16.67 -10.96
CA GLU A 34 -11.60 -15.52 -10.95
C GLU A 34 -10.95 -15.33 -9.57
N ASP A 35 -11.75 -15.43 -8.50
CA ASP A 35 -11.28 -15.36 -7.11
C ASP A 35 -10.27 -16.47 -6.75
N ALA A 36 -10.50 -17.69 -7.24
CA ALA A 36 -9.58 -18.81 -6.98
C ALA A 36 -8.24 -18.62 -7.70
N THR A 37 -8.27 -18.01 -8.88
CA THR A 37 -7.06 -17.69 -9.67
C THR A 37 -6.25 -16.61 -8.97
N LYS A 38 -6.89 -15.54 -8.49
CA LYS A 38 -6.26 -14.46 -7.73
C LYS A 38 -5.66 -14.96 -6.41
N LEU A 39 -6.38 -15.82 -5.69
CA LEU A 39 -5.88 -16.45 -4.47
C LEU A 39 -4.62 -17.30 -4.74
N ALA A 40 -4.65 -18.15 -5.77
CA ALA A 40 -3.51 -18.97 -6.15
C ALA A 40 -2.29 -18.14 -6.56
N TYR A 41 -2.50 -17.04 -7.28
CA TYR A 41 -1.44 -16.09 -7.61
C TYR A 41 -0.82 -15.47 -6.37
N ARG A 42 -1.64 -14.96 -5.44
CA ARG A 42 -1.17 -14.37 -4.18
C ARG A 42 -0.38 -15.37 -3.34
N GLU A 43 -0.85 -16.60 -3.24
CA GLU A 43 -0.13 -17.68 -2.54
C GLU A 43 1.21 -18.01 -3.18
N ALA A 44 1.26 -18.07 -4.52
CA ALA A 44 2.50 -18.30 -5.26
C ALA A 44 3.51 -17.17 -5.04
N LEU A 45 3.05 -15.92 -5.11
CA LEU A 45 3.87 -14.72 -4.93
C LEU A 45 4.42 -14.63 -3.49
N ASN A 46 3.56 -14.81 -2.49
CA ASN A 46 3.97 -14.85 -1.09
C ASN A 46 4.95 -15.99 -0.82
N SER A 47 4.70 -17.16 -1.40
CA SER A 47 5.62 -18.30 -1.29
C SER A 47 6.99 -18.00 -1.90
N PHE A 48 7.04 -17.37 -3.07
CA PHE A 48 8.27 -16.95 -3.71
C PHE A 48 9.11 -16.06 -2.79
N TYR A 49 8.54 -14.97 -2.29
CA TYR A 49 9.25 -14.03 -1.42
C TYR A 49 9.63 -14.64 -0.08
N ARG A 50 8.77 -15.49 0.51
CA ARG A 50 9.08 -16.22 1.73
C ARG A 50 10.30 -17.14 1.55
N TYR A 51 10.34 -17.92 0.46
CA TYR A 51 11.47 -18.81 0.18
C TYR A 51 12.74 -18.03 -0.15
N LYS A 52 12.63 -16.92 -0.89
CA LYS A 52 13.76 -16.03 -1.19
C LYS A 52 14.34 -15.44 0.09
N ASN A 53 13.50 -14.86 0.95
CA ASN A 53 13.96 -14.24 2.20
C ASN A 53 14.63 -15.26 3.12
N SER A 54 13.99 -16.41 3.35
CA SER A 54 14.56 -17.48 4.18
C SER A 54 15.92 -17.99 3.64
N TYR A 55 16.07 -18.10 2.32
CA TYR A 55 17.32 -18.50 1.69
C TYR A 55 18.40 -17.41 1.83
N GLU A 56 18.05 -16.15 1.55
CA GLU A 56 18.96 -15.01 1.64
C GLU A 56 19.41 -14.76 3.08
N ASP A 57 18.53 -14.87 4.07
CA ASP A 57 18.88 -14.77 5.49
C ASP A 57 19.86 -15.85 5.91
N ALA A 58 19.60 -17.10 5.53
CA ALA A 58 20.50 -18.21 5.84
C ALA A 58 21.86 -18.02 5.16
N TYR A 59 21.86 -17.58 3.90
CA TYR A 59 23.07 -17.30 3.13
C TYR A 59 23.86 -16.13 3.73
N ASN A 60 23.21 -15.03 4.07
CA ASN A 60 23.80 -13.85 4.69
C ASN A 60 24.38 -14.17 6.07
N LYS A 61 23.73 -15.01 6.87
CA LYS A 61 24.29 -15.50 8.15
C LYS A 61 25.59 -16.28 7.93
N MET A 62 25.66 -17.15 6.92
CA MET A 62 26.90 -17.88 6.59
C MET A 62 27.99 -16.94 6.05
N LYS A 63 27.62 -16.01 5.17
CA LYS A 63 28.53 -14.98 4.64
C LYS A 63 29.11 -14.11 5.76
N ASN A 64 28.27 -13.62 6.68
CA ASN A 64 28.70 -12.77 7.79
C ASN A 64 29.61 -13.49 8.77
N LYS A 65 29.43 -14.80 9.00
CA LYS A 65 30.38 -15.61 9.78
C LYS A 65 31.79 -15.62 9.20
N ILE A 66 31.91 -15.65 7.87
CA ILE A 66 33.21 -15.61 7.18
C ILE A 66 33.78 -14.19 7.20
N ILE A 67 32.95 -13.18 6.93
CA ILE A 67 33.38 -11.77 6.87
C ILE A 67 33.84 -11.28 8.25
N ASN A 68 33.15 -11.66 9.32
CA ASN A 68 33.43 -11.17 10.67
C ASN A 68 34.49 -11.99 11.41
N ASN A 69 35.04 -13.04 10.80
CA ASN A 69 36.08 -13.85 11.43
C ASN A 69 37.43 -13.11 11.42
N THR A 70 37.84 -12.60 12.58
CA THR A 70 39.08 -11.83 12.79
C THR A 70 40.35 -12.68 12.67
N GLU A 71 40.26 -14.01 12.77
CA GLU A 71 41.40 -14.93 12.66
C GLU A 71 41.84 -15.15 11.20
N LEU A 72 40.94 -14.89 10.23
CA LEU A 72 41.22 -15.07 8.82
C LEU A 72 41.65 -13.76 8.16
N SER A 73 42.72 -13.83 7.37
CA SER A 73 43.10 -12.75 6.45
C SER A 73 42.06 -12.57 5.34
N TRP A 74 42.08 -11.41 4.68
CA TRP A 74 41.16 -11.12 3.58
C TRP A 74 41.22 -12.16 2.43
N LYS A 75 42.42 -12.68 2.14
CA LYS A 75 42.61 -13.72 1.11
C LYS A 75 41.96 -15.04 1.52
N GLU A 76 42.12 -15.44 2.79
CA GLU A 76 41.53 -16.68 3.32
C GLU A 76 40.00 -16.59 3.41
N ARG A 77 39.44 -15.42 3.79
CA ARG A 77 37.99 -15.19 3.75
C ARG A 77 37.42 -15.38 2.35
N ARG A 78 38.13 -14.95 1.30
CA ARG A 78 37.71 -15.15 -0.09
C ARG A 78 37.71 -16.64 -0.49
N ILE A 79 38.71 -17.40 -0.04
CA ILE A 79 38.80 -18.85 -0.29
C ILE A 79 37.66 -19.60 0.42
N GLU A 80 37.41 -19.29 1.70
CA GLU A 80 36.32 -19.89 2.46
C GLU A 80 34.95 -19.55 1.88
N PHE A 81 34.77 -18.30 1.42
CA PHE A 81 33.55 -17.90 0.73
C PHE A 81 33.32 -18.69 -0.57
N GLN A 82 34.36 -19.01 -1.35
CA GLN A 82 34.23 -19.83 -2.55
C GLN A 82 33.84 -21.28 -2.25
N LYS A 83 34.24 -21.81 -1.08
CA LYS A 83 33.84 -23.15 -0.62
C LYS A 83 32.39 -23.20 -0.12
N LEU A 84 31.79 -22.05 0.18
CA LEU A 84 30.44 -21.97 0.72
C LEU A 84 29.41 -22.50 -0.29
N LYS A 85 28.83 -23.66 0.00
CA LYS A 85 27.76 -24.27 -0.78
C LYS A 85 26.44 -24.16 -0.02
N PRO A 86 25.61 -23.14 -0.28
CA PRO A 86 24.32 -23.02 0.39
C PRO A 86 23.43 -24.22 0.05
N LYS A 87 22.57 -24.59 0.99
CA LYS A 87 21.62 -25.68 0.80
C LYS A 87 20.40 -25.19 0.01
N CYS A 88 19.90 -26.02 -0.90
CA CYS A 88 18.62 -25.76 -1.57
C CYS A 88 17.49 -25.65 -0.53
N ILE A 89 16.61 -24.66 -0.68
CA ILE A 89 15.52 -24.40 0.27
C ILE A 89 14.57 -25.58 0.43
N ASN A 90 14.33 -26.34 -0.66
CA ASN A 90 13.42 -27.49 -0.69
C ASN A 90 14.13 -28.82 -0.33
N CYS A 91 15.11 -29.28 -1.13
CA CYS A 91 15.74 -30.60 -0.93
C CYS A 91 16.91 -30.62 0.05
N LYS A 92 17.36 -29.46 0.55
CA LYS A 92 18.49 -29.30 1.49
C LYS A 92 19.85 -29.82 1.01
N ARG A 93 19.98 -30.27 -0.26
CA ARG A 93 21.26 -30.60 -0.91
C ARG A 93 22.15 -29.36 -1.04
N PRO A 94 23.50 -29.48 -1.01
CA PRO A 94 24.45 -28.36 -1.13
C PRO A 94 24.60 -27.89 -2.59
N VAL A 95 23.47 -27.61 -3.24
CA VAL A 95 23.37 -27.16 -4.64
C VAL A 95 22.81 -25.74 -4.74
N GLY A 96 22.40 -25.15 -3.63
CA GLY A 96 21.76 -23.83 -3.58
C GLY A 96 20.34 -23.81 -4.15
N SER A 97 19.74 -22.62 -4.06
CA SER A 97 18.50 -22.26 -4.74
C SER A 97 18.75 -21.03 -5.60
N ILE A 98 18.19 -21.01 -6.80
CA ILE A 98 18.31 -19.91 -7.75
C ILE A 98 17.02 -19.12 -7.70
N PHE A 99 17.10 -17.83 -7.43
CA PHE A 99 16.00 -16.87 -7.53
C PHE A 99 16.39 -15.82 -8.56
N THR A 100 15.59 -15.62 -9.60
CA THR A 100 15.82 -14.58 -10.62
C THR A 100 14.56 -13.77 -10.83
N ILE A 101 14.72 -12.45 -10.89
CA ILE A 101 13.66 -11.50 -11.21
C ILE A 101 14.11 -10.80 -12.49
N LYS A 102 13.43 -11.05 -13.60
CA LYS A 102 13.73 -10.43 -14.90
C LYS A 102 12.61 -9.50 -15.27
N GLN A 103 12.93 -8.25 -15.57
CA GLN A 103 11.96 -7.28 -16.06
C GLN A 103 12.05 -7.20 -17.58
N ASN A 104 10.93 -7.42 -18.25
CA ASN A 104 10.79 -7.11 -19.66
C ASN A 104 10.21 -5.69 -19.78
N ARG A 105 10.97 -4.77 -20.41
CA ARG A 105 10.60 -3.36 -20.54
C ARG A 105 9.50 -3.13 -21.57
N GLU A 106 9.42 -3.97 -22.60
CA GLU A 106 8.42 -3.86 -23.66
C GLU A 106 7.06 -4.38 -23.19
N THR A 107 7.08 -5.53 -22.50
CA THR A 107 5.84 -6.12 -21.97
C THR A 107 5.47 -5.57 -20.60
N LEU A 108 6.34 -4.79 -19.93
CA LEU A 108 6.12 -4.34 -18.55
C LEU A 108 5.74 -5.49 -17.60
N ILE A 109 6.27 -6.68 -17.85
CA ILE A 109 6.06 -7.87 -17.01
C ILE A 109 7.38 -8.19 -16.32
N ARG A 110 7.28 -8.53 -15.04
CA ARG A 110 8.38 -9.10 -14.26
C ARG A 110 8.19 -10.61 -14.16
N ASP A 111 9.14 -11.35 -14.71
CA ASP A 111 9.21 -12.79 -14.60
C ASP A 111 10.03 -13.18 -13.36
N LEU A 112 9.35 -13.80 -12.40
CA LEU A 112 9.93 -14.31 -11.16
C LEU A 112 10.13 -15.81 -11.32
N HIS A 113 11.38 -16.26 -11.21
CA HIS A 113 11.72 -17.69 -11.25
C HIS A 113 12.44 -18.10 -9.96
N ALA A 114 11.98 -19.17 -9.33
CA ALA A 114 12.70 -19.85 -8.26
C ALA A 114 12.89 -21.33 -8.61
N MET A 115 14.12 -21.83 -8.55
CA MET A 115 14.42 -23.23 -8.87
C MET A 115 15.57 -23.81 -8.06
N CYS A 116 15.70 -25.14 -8.08
CA CYS A 116 16.85 -25.86 -7.52
C CYS A 116 18.13 -25.52 -8.32
N GLY A 117 19.27 -25.36 -7.64
CA GLY A 117 20.54 -25.06 -8.32
C GLY A 117 21.21 -26.26 -9.01
N ASP A 118 20.65 -27.46 -8.85
CA ASP A 118 21.11 -28.67 -9.53
C ASP A 118 20.55 -28.72 -10.97
N ARG A 119 21.45 -28.72 -11.97
CA ARG A 119 21.08 -28.76 -13.39
C ARG A 119 20.83 -30.16 -13.93
N GLN A 120 21.34 -31.20 -13.27
CA GLN A 120 21.27 -32.58 -13.74
C GLN A 120 20.10 -33.32 -13.08
N ASP A 121 19.92 -33.12 -11.78
CA ASP A 121 18.79 -33.68 -11.02
C ASP A 121 18.14 -32.59 -10.15
N PRO A 122 17.39 -31.66 -10.74
CA PRO A 122 16.66 -30.65 -9.96
C PRO A 122 15.59 -31.31 -9.09
N CYS A 123 15.49 -30.89 -7.82
CA CYS A 123 14.34 -31.27 -7.02
C CYS A 123 13.06 -30.57 -7.51
N ARG A 124 11.89 -30.96 -6.99
CA ARG A 124 10.56 -30.40 -7.34
C ARG A 124 10.33 -28.98 -6.78
N PHE A 125 11.36 -28.13 -6.78
CA PHE A 125 11.26 -26.73 -6.45
C PHE A 125 11.33 -25.94 -7.74
N SER A 126 10.17 -25.49 -8.22
CA SER A 126 10.05 -24.64 -9.40
C SER A 126 8.85 -23.71 -9.23
N ILE A 127 9.11 -22.42 -9.14
CA ILE A 127 8.08 -21.37 -9.08
C ILE A 127 8.36 -20.42 -10.25
N GLN A 128 7.36 -20.16 -11.07
CA GLN A 128 7.41 -19.23 -12.19
C GLN A 128 6.14 -18.39 -12.21
N ILE A 129 6.30 -17.09 -12.04
CA ILE A 129 5.20 -16.14 -11.92
C ILE A 129 5.48 -14.97 -12.85
N ALA A 130 4.49 -14.61 -13.66
CA ALA A 130 4.48 -13.35 -14.41
C ALA A 130 3.71 -12.33 -13.60
N VAL A 131 4.42 -11.31 -13.13
CA VAL A 131 3.90 -10.22 -12.31
C VAL A 131 3.80 -8.98 -13.19
N PRO A 132 2.60 -8.41 -13.41
CA PRO A 132 2.47 -7.17 -14.15
C PRO A 132 3.18 -6.03 -13.40
N TYR A 133 3.59 -5.01 -14.15
CA TYR A 133 4.06 -3.78 -13.55
C TYR A 133 2.86 -3.03 -12.95
N THR A 134 2.87 -2.90 -11.63
CA THR A 134 1.88 -2.13 -10.89
C THR A 134 2.54 -0.91 -10.30
N THR A 135 1.78 0.17 -10.24
CA THR A 135 2.15 1.44 -9.59
C THR A 135 1.07 1.78 -8.56
N THR A 136 1.24 2.83 -7.76
CA THR A 136 0.12 3.33 -6.96
C THR A 136 -0.72 4.33 -7.77
N TYR A 137 -2.02 4.43 -7.49
CA TYR A 137 -2.87 5.47 -8.10
C TYR A 137 -2.31 6.89 -7.93
N VAL A 138 -1.68 7.17 -6.78
CA VAL A 138 -1.05 8.47 -6.50
C VAL A 138 0.13 8.74 -7.44
N GLU A 139 0.94 7.72 -7.71
CA GLU A 139 2.04 7.79 -8.68
C GLU A 139 1.50 7.89 -10.11
N THR A 140 0.47 7.12 -10.49
CA THR A 140 -0.18 7.25 -11.81
C THR A 140 -0.67 8.67 -12.04
N LEU A 141 -1.42 9.23 -11.08
CA LEU A 141 -1.94 10.59 -11.15
C LEU A 141 -0.82 11.64 -11.28
N LYS A 142 0.33 11.38 -10.67
CA LYS A 142 1.50 12.24 -10.82
C LYS A 142 2.08 12.13 -12.23
N ILE A 143 2.26 10.92 -12.74
CA ILE A 143 2.77 10.66 -14.10
C ILE A 143 1.85 11.32 -15.14
N ASP A 144 0.55 11.06 -15.08
CA ASP A 144 -0.44 11.65 -16.00
C ASP A 144 -0.43 13.19 -15.93
N ARG A 145 -0.27 13.76 -14.73
CA ARG A 145 -0.15 15.22 -14.56
C ARG A 145 1.12 15.76 -15.21
N ASP A 146 2.24 15.07 -15.04
CA ASP A 146 3.53 15.45 -15.60
C ASP A 146 3.47 15.37 -17.14
N ASP A 147 2.83 14.35 -17.71
CA ASP A 147 2.54 14.24 -19.14
C ASP A 147 1.69 15.40 -19.66
N ILE A 148 0.58 15.72 -18.98
CA ILE A 148 -0.29 16.86 -19.33
C ILE A 148 0.51 18.17 -19.33
N ASN A 149 1.40 18.37 -18.36
CA ASN A 149 2.24 19.56 -18.30
C ASN A 149 3.31 19.57 -19.39
N ALA A 150 3.87 18.41 -19.74
CA ALA A 150 4.80 18.27 -20.87
C ALA A 150 4.12 18.67 -22.18
N TYR A 151 2.93 18.14 -22.48
CA TYR A 151 2.17 18.53 -23.68
C TYR A 151 1.81 20.02 -23.69
N LYS A 152 1.45 20.61 -22.54
CA LYS A 152 1.25 22.08 -22.46
C LYS A 152 2.50 22.86 -22.82
N ASN A 153 3.67 22.42 -22.37
CA ASN A 153 4.94 23.06 -22.68
C ASN A 153 5.30 22.88 -24.17
N GLU A 154 5.03 21.71 -24.75
CA GLU A 154 5.19 21.48 -26.19
C GLU A 154 4.29 22.40 -27.02
N ILE A 155 3.03 22.58 -26.63
CA ILE A 155 2.12 23.54 -27.28
C ILE A 155 2.73 24.95 -27.26
N ILE A 156 3.26 25.39 -26.12
CA ILE A 156 3.90 26.71 -26.00
C ILE A 156 5.10 26.81 -26.94
N LYS A 157 5.97 25.78 -26.94
CA LYS A 157 7.15 25.71 -27.79
C LYS A 157 6.77 25.79 -29.28
N TYR A 158 5.87 24.93 -29.75
CA TYR A 158 5.47 24.91 -31.16
C TYR A 158 4.73 26.18 -31.60
N LYS A 159 3.96 26.81 -30.69
CA LYS A 159 3.39 28.13 -30.96
C LYS A 159 4.46 29.20 -31.18
N ASN A 160 5.50 29.21 -30.34
CA ASN A 160 6.63 30.12 -30.51
C ASN A 160 7.40 29.82 -31.79
N ASP A 161 7.69 28.54 -32.07
CA ASP A 161 8.38 28.13 -33.29
C ASP A 161 7.62 28.56 -34.55
N MET A 162 6.28 28.52 -34.52
CA MET A 162 5.44 29.02 -35.61
C MET A 162 5.50 30.55 -35.74
N ILE A 163 5.44 31.31 -34.64
CA ILE A 163 5.50 32.79 -34.64
C ILE A 163 6.85 33.30 -35.17
N PHE A 164 7.94 32.62 -34.81
CA PHE A 164 9.29 33.01 -35.23
C PHE A 164 9.71 32.42 -36.59
N GLY A 165 8.82 31.66 -37.25
CA GLY A 165 9.08 31.10 -38.56
C GLY A 165 10.00 29.86 -38.58
N TYR A 166 10.25 29.25 -37.42
CA TYR A 166 10.97 27.97 -37.31
C TYR A 166 10.09 26.75 -37.65
N LEU A 167 8.76 26.92 -37.64
CA LEU A 167 7.79 25.88 -38.00
C LEU A 167 6.83 26.38 -39.10
N PRO A 168 6.86 25.79 -40.31
CA PRO A 168 5.91 26.11 -41.37
C PRO A 168 4.47 25.77 -40.99
N ALA A 169 3.51 26.58 -41.44
CA ALA A 169 2.09 26.44 -41.08
C ALA A 169 1.51 25.06 -41.42
N GLU A 170 1.87 24.48 -42.57
CA GLU A 170 1.42 23.15 -43.01
C GLU A 170 1.84 22.05 -42.03
N ARG A 171 3.08 22.11 -41.51
CA ARG A 171 3.59 21.16 -40.51
C ARG A 171 3.01 21.46 -39.13
N ALA A 172 2.74 22.73 -38.82
CA ALA A 172 2.16 23.13 -37.54
C ALA A 172 0.78 22.49 -37.32
N VAL A 173 -0.06 22.42 -38.36
CA VAL A 173 -1.39 21.79 -38.26
C VAL A 173 -1.28 20.32 -37.81
N ILE A 174 -0.42 19.53 -38.46
CA ILE A 174 -0.21 18.12 -38.14
C ILE A 174 0.27 17.94 -36.68
N VAL A 175 1.26 18.73 -36.28
CA VAL A 175 1.82 18.67 -34.91
C VAL A 175 0.77 19.05 -33.87
N PHE A 176 -0.03 20.09 -34.11
CA PHE A 176 -1.07 20.48 -33.16
C PHE A 176 -2.23 19.49 -33.08
N GLU A 177 -2.58 18.82 -34.19
CA GLU A 177 -3.58 17.76 -34.17
C GLU A 177 -3.11 16.58 -33.32
N GLN A 178 -1.86 16.13 -33.51
CA GLN A 178 -1.29 15.04 -32.73
C GLN A 178 -1.20 15.39 -31.24
N ILE A 179 -0.65 16.55 -30.89
CA ILE A 179 -0.55 16.97 -29.48
C ILE A 179 -1.93 17.13 -28.84
N ARG A 180 -2.94 17.57 -29.60
CA ARG A 180 -4.32 17.66 -29.10
C ARG A 180 -4.87 16.27 -28.77
N GLU A 181 -4.63 15.28 -29.61
CA GLU A 181 -5.06 13.89 -29.37
C GLU A 181 -4.34 13.29 -28.16
N ASP A 182 -3.03 13.48 -28.06
CA ASP A 182 -2.21 13.00 -26.94
C ASP A 182 -2.62 13.66 -25.62
N LEU A 183 -2.82 14.98 -25.62
CA LEU A 183 -3.28 15.72 -24.45
C LEU A 183 -4.69 15.29 -24.04
N THR A 184 -5.61 15.13 -25.00
CA THR A 184 -6.98 14.68 -24.71
C THR A 184 -6.96 13.28 -24.09
N SER A 185 -6.11 12.40 -24.61
CA SER A 185 -5.93 11.05 -24.08
C SER A 185 -5.33 11.05 -22.67
N ALA A 186 -4.32 11.89 -22.42
CA ALA A 186 -3.71 12.03 -21.10
C ALA A 186 -4.69 12.60 -20.06
N VAL A 187 -5.49 13.60 -20.44
CA VAL A 187 -6.53 14.15 -19.56
C VAL A 187 -7.58 13.09 -19.23
N LYS A 188 -8.05 12.32 -20.21
CA LYS A 188 -9.00 11.22 -19.96
C LYS A 188 -8.44 10.16 -19.02
N ARG A 189 -7.16 9.78 -19.18
CA ARG A 189 -6.49 8.84 -18.25
C ARG A 189 -6.41 9.41 -16.83
N TYR A 190 -6.01 10.68 -16.70
CA TYR A 190 -5.95 11.37 -15.41
C TYR A 190 -7.33 11.41 -14.73
N GLU A 191 -8.38 11.81 -15.46
CA GLU A 191 -9.74 11.89 -14.95
C GLU A 191 -10.26 10.51 -14.50
N GLY A 192 -10.06 9.46 -15.30
CA GLY A 192 -10.45 8.10 -14.94
C GLY A 192 -9.72 7.57 -13.71
N SER A 193 -8.40 7.76 -13.64
CA SER A 193 -7.59 7.38 -12.47
C SER A 193 -8.02 8.16 -11.21
N LEU A 194 -8.36 9.44 -11.37
CA LEU A 194 -8.80 10.29 -10.26
C LEU A 194 -10.18 9.88 -9.76
N GLU A 195 -11.12 9.62 -10.65
CA GLU A 195 -12.45 9.14 -10.31
C GLU A 195 -12.38 7.80 -9.57
N PHE A 196 -11.60 6.84 -10.08
CA PHE A 196 -11.39 5.56 -9.40
C PHE A 196 -10.76 5.74 -8.01
N TYR A 197 -9.72 6.56 -7.91
CA TYR A 197 -9.07 6.85 -6.63
C TYR A 197 -10.04 7.49 -5.63
N LEU A 198 -10.88 8.44 -6.07
CA LEU A 198 -11.87 9.11 -5.23
C LEU A 198 -13.01 8.18 -4.82
N ASP A 199 -13.49 7.29 -5.69
CA ASP A 199 -14.48 6.25 -5.34
C ASP A 199 -13.97 5.37 -4.19
N LYS A 200 -12.72 4.92 -4.28
CA LYS A 200 -12.13 4.03 -3.27
C LYS A 200 -11.79 4.76 -1.97
N THR A 201 -11.30 6.00 -2.04
CA THR A 201 -10.82 6.73 -0.85
C THR A 201 -11.87 7.63 -0.19
N ASN A 202 -12.81 8.18 -0.96
CA ASN A 202 -13.59 9.34 -0.53
C ASN A 202 -14.96 9.44 -1.26
N SER A 203 -15.62 8.32 -1.51
CA SER A 203 -16.97 8.31 -2.11
C SER A 203 -17.93 9.09 -1.23
N ARG A 204 -18.72 9.99 -1.83
CA ARG A 204 -19.70 10.82 -1.11
C ARG A 204 -20.67 9.98 -0.27
N GLU A 205 -21.16 8.88 -0.84
CA GLU A 205 -22.11 7.96 -0.22
C GLU A 205 -21.57 7.39 1.09
N LYS A 206 -20.35 6.81 1.09
CA LYS A 206 -19.70 6.30 2.32
C LYS A 206 -19.56 7.38 3.39
N ARG A 207 -19.23 8.62 3.02
CA ARG A 207 -19.11 9.70 4.03
C ARG A 207 -20.45 10.04 4.66
N ASP A 208 -21.51 10.09 3.86
CA ASP A 208 -22.84 10.43 4.35
C ASP A 208 -23.41 9.28 5.20
N HIS A 209 -23.16 8.03 4.82
CA HIS A 209 -23.49 6.86 5.63
C HIS A 209 -22.69 6.80 6.95
N LEU A 210 -21.37 7.00 6.91
CA LEU A 210 -20.52 7.10 8.10
C LEU A 210 -21.00 8.21 9.05
N ARG A 211 -21.43 9.36 8.53
CA ARG A 211 -21.99 10.45 9.34
C ARG A 211 -23.28 10.03 10.03
N GLN A 212 -24.17 9.35 9.33
CA GLN A 212 -25.41 8.83 9.89
C GLN A 212 -25.12 7.83 11.00
N LEU A 213 -24.32 6.79 10.72
CA LEU A 213 -23.90 5.80 11.72
C LEU A 213 -23.24 6.43 12.95
N THR A 214 -22.40 7.45 12.74
CA THR A 214 -21.73 8.16 13.84
C THR A 214 -22.71 8.96 14.69
N ALA A 215 -23.65 9.68 14.07
CA ALA A 215 -24.69 10.43 14.81
C ALA A 215 -25.56 9.48 15.64
N ASP A 216 -25.99 8.40 15.02
CA ASP A 216 -26.73 7.30 15.63
C ASP A 216 -25.99 6.64 16.81
N LEU A 217 -24.69 6.42 16.67
CA LEU A 217 -23.84 5.91 17.73
C LEU A 217 -23.81 6.88 18.92
N TYR A 218 -23.68 8.19 18.67
CA TYR A 218 -23.69 9.19 19.74
C TYR A 218 -25.04 9.27 20.47
N ILE A 219 -26.16 9.08 19.76
CA ILE A 219 -27.49 8.97 20.38
C ILE A 219 -27.51 7.76 21.32
N ASN A 220 -27.10 6.58 20.85
CA ASN A 220 -27.07 5.37 21.67
C ASN A 220 -26.14 5.48 22.88
N ILE A 221 -24.98 6.14 22.74
CA ILE A 221 -24.07 6.41 23.85
C ILE A 221 -24.73 7.34 24.87
N ASN A 222 -25.46 8.36 24.42
CA ASN A 222 -26.16 9.27 25.33
C ASN A 222 -27.31 8.57 26.07
N ASP A 223 -28.05 7.70 25.38
CA ASP A 223 -29.10 6.89 25.99
C ASP A 223 -28.52 5.93 27.04
N LEU A 224 -27.40 5.26 26.72
CA LEU A 224 -26.68 4.41 27.67
C LEU A 224 -26.22 5.21 28.90
N LYS A 225 -25.62 6.39 28.71
CA LYS A 225 -25.21 7.27 29.82
C LYS A 225 -26.41 7.69 30.68
N THR A 226 -27.54 7.99 30.06
CA THR A 226 -28.77 8.36 30.77
C THR A 226 -29.29 7.20 31.61
N LEU A 227 -29.34 5.99 31.06
CA LEU A 227 -29.73 4.79 31.80
C LEU A 227 -28.78 4.49 32.97
N MET A 228 -27.48 4.69 32.80
CA MET A 228 -26.51 4.49 33.88
C MET A 228 -26.68 5.51 35.00
N ASN A 229 -26.92 6.78 34.68
CA ASN A 229 -27.22 7.80 35.68
C ASN A 229 -28.52 7.48 36.46
N GLU A 230 -29.56 6.98 35.79
CA GLU A 230 -30.81 6.58 36.44
C GLU A 230 -30.64 5.32 37.30
N PHE A 231 -29.78 4.38 36.88
CA PHE A 231 -29.37 3.24 37.70
C PHE A 231 -28.66 3.71 38.98
N ASP A 232 -27.67 4.59 38.87
CA ASP A 232 -26.89 5.10 40.01
C ASP A 232 -27.77 5.83 41.03
N ARG A 233 -28.82 6.53 40.55
CA ARG A 233 -29.79 7.24 41.41
C ARG A 233 -30.80 6.32 42.08
N SER A 234 -31.34 5.35 41.34
CA SER A 234 -32.51 4.57 41.78
C SER A 234 -32.16 3.17 42.32
N GLY A 235 -30.99 2.64 41.99
CA GLY A 235 -30.62 1.24 42.20
C GLY A 235 -31.45 0.23 41.40
N ASN A 236 -32.29 0.69 40.46
CA ASN A 236 -33.17 -0.19 39.70
C ASN A 236 -32.41 -0.94 38.60
N VAL A 237 -32.19 -2.23 38.82
CA VAL A 237 -31.46 -3.15 37.94
C VAL A 237 -32.01 -3.18 36.50
N GLN A 238 -33.27 -2.82 36.27
CA GLN A 238 -33.84 -2.73 34.91
C GLN A 238 -33.08 -1.73 34.03
N PHE A 239 -32.63 -0.60 34.58
CA PHE A 239 -31.85 0.37 33.82
C PHE A 239 -30.49 -0.18 33.41
N ALA A 240 -29.84 -0.97 34.28
CA ALA A 240 -28.59 -1.66 33.93
C ALA A 240 -28.79 -2.72 32.85
N GLN A 241 -29.89 -3.49 32.92
CA GLN A 241 -30.23 -4.48 31.87
C GLN A 241 -30.48 -3.80 30.52
N GLN A 242 -31.20 -2.68 30.50
CA GLN A 242 -31.44 -1.90 29.29
C GLN A 242 -30.15 -1.28 28.74
N ALA A 243 -29.27 -0.75 29.60
CA ALA A 243 -27.99 -0.19 29.19
C ALA A 243 -27.10 -1.26 28.52
N VAL A 244 -27.03 -2.46 29.10
CA VAL A 244 -26.31 -3.60 28.50
C VAL A 244 -26.94 -4.01 27.17
N ALA A 245 -28.28 -4.00 27.06
CA ALA A 245 -28.96 -4.31 25.81
C ALA A 245 -28.61 -3.30 24.70
N ILE A 246 -28.61 -1.99 24.99
CA ILE A 246 -28.19 -0.96 24.03
C ILE A 246 -26.73 -1.15 23.64
N TYR A 247 -25.86 -1.46 24.61
CA TYR A 247 -24.45 -1.69 24.33
C TYR A 247 -24.24 -2.85 23.35
N ILE A 248 -24.88 -4.00 23.60
CA ILE A 248 -24.69 -5.22 22.81
C ILE A 248 -25.40 -5.15 21.46
N ASN A 249 -26.65 -4.67 21.43
CA ASN A 249 -27.48 -4.75 20.23
C ASN A 249 -27.29 -3.55 19.30
N ASP A 250 -26.91 -2.38 19.84
CA ASP A 250 -26.88 -1.16 19.05
C ASP A 250 -25.48 -0.55 18.94
N ILE A 251 -24.75 -0.40 20.06
CA ILE A 251 -23.42 0.25 20.05
C ILE A 251 -22.37 -0.64 19.40
N LEU A 252 -22.22 -1.90 19.83
CA LEU A 252 -21.19 -2.80 19.30
C LEU A 252 -21.30 -2.98 17.78
N PRO A 253 -22.49 -3.32 17.20
CA PRO A 253 -22.60 -3.47 15.76
C PRO A 253 -22.32 -2.17 14.99
N LYS A 254 -22.78 -1.02 15.51
CA LYS A 254 -22.49 0.28 14.88
C LYS A 254 -21.00 0.63 14.90
N VAL A 255 -20.30 0.37 16.00
CA VAL A 255 -18.84 0.57 16.10
C VAL A 255 -18.09 -0.33 15.13
N GLU A 256 -18.48 -1.59 15.02
CA GLU A 256 -17.91 -2.53 14.04
C GLU A 256 -18.14 -2.05 12.61
N SER A 257 -19.35 -1.61 12.30
CA SER A 257 -19.74 -1.10 10.98
C SER A 257 -18.94 0.15 10.60
N ILE A 258 -18.82 1.11 11.53
CA ILE A 258 -18.00 2.32 11.35
C ILE A 258 -16.53 1.96 11.13
N ARG A 259 -16.00 0.99 11.88
CA ARG A 259 -14.61 0.55 11.75
C ARG A 259 -14.35 -0.07 10.37
N GLU A 260 -15.22 -0.96 9.93
CA GLU A 260 -15.12 -1.66 8.64
C GLU A 260 -15.27 -0.72 7.46
N GLU A 261 -16.15 0.28 7.56
CA GLU A 261 -16.34 1.26 6.49
C GLU A 261 -15.20 2.30 6.45
N LYS A 262 -14.58 2.62 7.60
CA LYS A 262 -13.48 3.57 7.68
C LYS A 262 -12.13 2.96 7.29
N TYR A 263 -11.93 1.66 7.56
CA TYR A 263 -10.63 1.01 7.40
C TYR A 263 -10.76 -0.34 6.69
N ALA A 264 -10.08 -0.47 5.55
CA ALA A 264 -9.90 -1.75 4.88
C ALA A 264 -9.07 -2.75 5.71
N TYR A 265 -8.22 -2.25 6.63
CA TYR A 265 -7.46 -3.08 7.54
C TYR A 265 -7.35 -2.43 8.91
N SER A 266 -7.72 -3.16 9.96
CA SER A 266 -7.68 -2.71 11.35
C SER A 266 -7.37 -3.90 12.26
N ALA A 267 -6.15 -3.95 12.77
CA ALA A 267 -5.69 -5.04 13.64
C ALA A 267 -4.61 -4.55 14.61
N VAL A 268 -4.45 -5.28 15.71
CA VAL A 268 -3.33 -5.08 16.63
C VAL A 268 -2.17 -5.97 16.18
N GLU A 269 -1.06 -5.36 15.80
CA GLU A 269 0.15 -6.04 15.33
C GLU A 269 1.24 -5.95 16.39
N TYR A 270 2.01 -7.02 16.54
CA TYR A 270 3.18 -7.05 17.41
C TYR A 270 4.40 -6.51 16.64
N ASP A 271 5.10 -5.56 17.23
CA ASP A 271 6.36 -5.03 16.73
C ASP A 271 7.53 -5.67 17.49
N SER A 272 8.37 -6.40 16.74
CA SER A 272 9.53 -7.10 17.30
C SER A 272 10.70 -6.19 17.64
N ASP A 273 10.70 -4.95 17.14
CA ASP A 273 11.81 -4.02 17.34
C ASP A 273 11.69 -3.30 18.70
N ASP A 274 10.47 -3.07 19.19
CA ASP A 274 10.20 -2.44 20.49
C ASP A 274 9.50 -3.35 21.52
N ASP A 275 9.16 -4.59 21.15
CA ASP A 275 8.44 -5.58 21.98
C ASP A 275 7.04 -5.10 22.42
N THR A 276 6.37 -4.30 21.61
CA THR A 276 5.03 -3.76 21.91
C THR A 276 3.97 -4.13 20.87
N TYR A 277 2.71 -3.82 21.20
CA TYR A 277 1.55 -4.08 20.34
C TYR A 277 0.96 -2.75 19.86
N HIS A 278 0.89 -2.56 18.55
CA HIS A 278 0.38 -1.34 17.93
C HIS A 278 -0.93 -1.59 17.20
N LEU A 279 -1.90 -0.67 17.38
CA LEU A 279 -3.12 -0.67 16.59
C LEU A 279 -2.82 -0.09 15.19
N VAL A 280 -2.86 -0.96 14.17
CA VAL A 280 -2.63 -0.60 12.78
C VAL A 280 -3.96 -0.42 12.06
N GLN A 281 -4.25 0.81 11.64
CA GLN A 281 -5.47 1.16 10.91
C GLN A 281 -5.14 1.78 9.54
N LYS A 282 -5.54 1.09 8.47
CA LYS A 282 -5.30 1.53 7.09
C LYS A 282 -6.63 1.71 6.37
N LYS A 283 -6.86 2.92 5.86
CA LYS A 283 -8.06 3.24 5.04
C LYS A 283 -8.12 2.39 3.79
N MET A 284 -6.97 2.15 3.16
CA MET A 284 -6.81 1.26 2.02
C MET A 284 -5.59 0.38 2.22
N THR A 285 -5.69 -0.86 1.75
CA THR A 285 -4.54 -1.76 1.67
C THR A 285 -3.63 -1.39 0.49
N ILE A 286 -2.38 -1.84 0.51
CA ILE A 286 -1.44 -1.63 -0.60
C ILE A 286 -2.02 -2.20 -1.91
N GLU A 287 -2.65 -3.38 -1.85
CA GLU A 287 -3.28 -4.02 -3.02
C GLU A 287 -4.41 -3.15 -3.60
N GLN A 288 -5.24 -2.54 -2.75
CA GLN A 288 -6.30 -1.64 -3.20
C GLN A 288 -5.77 -0.31 -3.77
N GLN A 289 -4.54 0.08 -3.42
CA GLN A 289 -3.89 1.27 -3.94
C GLN A 289 -3.15 1.01 -5.25
N GLN A 290 -3.02 -0.25 -5.66
CA GLN A 290 -2.32 -0.61 -6.89
C GLN A 290 -3.18 -0.30 -8.10
N ASP A 291 -2.54 0.36 -9.04
CA ASP A 291 -3.04 0.61 -10.38
C ASP A 291 -2.21 -0.20 -11.38
N ASN A 292 -2.91 -0.95 -12.22
CA ASN A 292 -2.28 -1.68 -13.30
C ASN A 292 -2.38 -0.81 -14.55
N LEU A 293 -1.31 -0.05 -14.82
CA LEU A 293 -1.16 0.85 -15.98
C LEU A 293 -1.54 0.18 -17.32
N LEU A 294 -1.49 -1.16 -17.38
CA LEU A 294 -1.95 -1.96 -18.51
C LEU A 294 -3.04 -2.93 -18.04
N SER A 295 -4.28 -2.44 -18.02
CA SER A 295 -5.50 -3.15 -17.57
C SER A 295 -5.69 -4.55 -18.18
N ASP A 296 -5.06 -4.85 -19.31
CA ASP A 296 -5.26 -6.10 -20.07
C ASP A 296 -4.29 -7.23 -19.67
N ARG A 297 -3.33 -6.99 -18.76
CA ARG A 297 -2.32 -7.99 -18.41
C ARG A 297 -2.69 -8.71 -17.12
N GLU A 298 -3.15 -9.95 -17.28
CA GLU A 298 -3.52 -10.84 -16.17
C GLU A 298 -2.32 -11.22 -15.29
N GLU A 299 -2.58 -11.36 -14.00
CA GLU A 299 -1.68 -12.00 -13.04
C GLU A 299 -1.60 -13.51 -13.32
N VAL A 300 -0.45 -14.01 -13.77
CA VAL A 300 -0.34 -15.41 -14.23
C VAL A 300 0.70 -16.20 -13.45
N VAL A 301 0.24 -17.29 -12.82
CA VAL A 301 1.11 -18.36 -12.34
C VAL A 301 1.44 -19.28 -13.52
N LYS A 302 2.65 -19.16 -14.07
CA LYS A 302 3.11 -20.01 -15.17
C LYS A 302 3.42 -21.44 -14.69
N HIS A 303 4.00 -21.55 -13.50
CA HIS A 303 4.35 -22.84 -12.91
C HIS A 303 4.50 -22.75 -11.39
N PHE A 304 3.94 -23.70 -10.65
CA PHE A 304 4.13 -23.76 -9.20
C PHE A 304 4.24 -25.20 -8.72
N THR A 305 5.46 -25.64 -8.41
CA THR A 305 5.74 -26.92 -7.78
C THR A 305 6.66 -26.72 -6.58
N VAL A 306 6.15 -27.11 -5.41
CA VAL A 306 6.88 -27.04 -4.15
C VAL A 306 6.59 -28.31 -3.35
N GLY A 307 7.63 -28.90 -2.79
CA GLY A 307 7.51 -30.07 -1.92
C GLY A 307 8.58 -31.12 -2.23
N VAL A 308 8.88 -31.94 -1.22
CA VAL A 308 9.71 -33.13 -1.40
C VAL A 308 8.76 -34.23 -1.85
N GLY A 309 8.79 -34.57 -3.14
CA GLY A 309 8.08 -35.74 -3.63
C GLY A 309 8.54 -36.95 -2.81
N LYS A 310 7.67 -37.51 -1.97
CA LYS A 310 7.95 -38.79 -1.32
C LYS A 310 8.07 -39.81 -2.44
N ASN A 311 9.28 -40.17 -2.82
CA ASN A 311 9.53 -41.51 -3.30
C ASN A 311 9.24 -42.44 -2.12
N LEU A 312 7.97 -42.83 -1.96
CA LEU A 312 7.58 -43.94 -1.09
C LEU A 312 8.19 -45.22 -1.67
N LYS A 313 9.46 -45.47 -1.38
CA LYS A 313 9.91 -46.86 -1.25
C LYS A 313 9.21 -47.39 -0.02
N MET A 314 8.13 -48.16 -0.23
CA MET A 314 7.43 -48.88 0.83
C MET A 314 8.44 -49.68 1.67
N ARG A 315 8.83 -49.15 2.83
CA ARG A 315 9.43 -49.96 3.88
C ARG A 315 8.28 -50.62 4.62
N LYS A 316 8.21 -51.95 4.51
CA LYS A 316 7.23 -52.79 5.21
C LYS A 316 7.11 -52.36 6.67
N SER A 317 5.90 -52.05 7.08
CA SER A 317 5.50 -51.72 8.45
C SER A 317 5.94 -52.83 9.41
N ARG A 318 6.80 -52.49 10.37
CA ARG A 318 6.90 -53.25 11.62
C ARG A 318 5.92 -52.62 12.60
N ARG A 319 4.85 -53.35 12.90
CA ARG A 319 3.87 -53.08 13.96
C ARG A 319 4.59 -52.56 15.22
N LYS A 320 4.28 -51.33 15.63
CA LYS A 320 4.60 -50.85 16.99
C LYS A 320 3.41 -51.12 17.90
N THR A 321 3.67 -51.89 18.93
CA THR A 321 2.81 -52.17 20.08
C THR A 321 2.45 -50.87 20.80
N ALA A 322 1.21 -50.76 21.25
CA ALA A 322 0.66 -49.59 21.94
C ALA A 322 1.42 -49.29 23.25
N LEU A 323 1.73 -48.01 23.50
CA LEU A 323 2.19 -47.53 24.81
C LEU A 323 1.03 -47.60 25.81
N SER A 324 1.36 -47.85 27.07
CA SER A 324 0.36 -48.01 28.14
C SER A 324 -0.09 -46.66 28.71
N LEU A 325 -1.34 -46.60 29.17
CA LEU A 325 -2.03 -45.41 29.71
C LEU A 325 -1.27 -44.70 30.86
N GLY A 326 -0.35 -45.39 31.55
CA GLY A 326 0.46 -44.78 32.61
C GLY A 326 1.53 -43.80 32.11
N GLU A 327 2.02 -43.96 30.88
CA GLU A 327 3.08 -43.10 30.31
C GLU A 327 2.53 -41.78 29.76
N GLU A 328 1.26 -41.76 29.33
CA GLU A 328 0.55 -40.53 28.91
C GLU A 328 0.21 -39.62 30.10
N GLU A 329 -0.16 -40.19 31.25
CA GLU A 329 -0.49 -39.42 32.45
C GLU A 329 0.73 -38.72 33.05
N GLU A 330 1.90 -39.35 32.99
CA GLU A 330 3.16 -38.76 33.47
C GLU A 330 3.64 -37.61 32.55
N ALA A 331 3.42 -37.74 31.24
CA ALA A 331 3.72 -36.69 30.26
C ALA A 331 2.81 -35.46 30.44
N LEU A 332 1.53 -35.67 30.79
CA LEU A 332 0.58 -34.59 31.09
C LEU A 332 0.92 -33.87 32.40
N ARG A 333 1.35 -34.61 33.43
CA ARG A 333 1.81 -34.05 34.72
C ARG A 333 3.06 -33.18 34.56
N LYS A 334 4.01 -33.58 33.71
CA LYS A 334 5.21 -32.78 33.41
C LYS A 334 4.88 -31.48 32.67
N ARG A 335 3.88 -31.46 31.80
CA ARG A 335 3.40 -30.23 31.12
C ARG A 335 2.72 -29.24 32.07
N ARG A 336 1.92 -29.73 33.03
CA ARG A 336 1.25 -28.87 34.04
C ARG A 336 2.21 -28.20 35.03
N ARG A 337 3.37 -28.80 35.30
CA ARG A 337 4.39 -28.20 36.19
C ARG A 337 5.18 -27.06 35.53
N MET A 338 5.26 -27.01 34.20
CA MET A 338 5.96 -25.92 33.51
C MET A 338 5.11 -24.63 33.41
N THR A 339 3.78 -24.74 33.37
CA THR A 339 2.90 -23.57 33.31
C THR A 339 2.68 -22.88 34.66
N ALA A 340 2.93 -23.56 35.78
CA ALA A 340 2.78 -22.99 37.13
C ALA A 340 3.99 -22.15 37.60
N LYS A 341 5.15 -22.26 36.93
CA LYS A 341 6.40 -21.60 37.34
C LYS A 341 6.59 -20.17 36.79
N ASN A 342 5.68 -19.70 35.93
CA ASN A 342 5.73 -18.37 35.30
C ASN A 342 4.71 -17.35 35.85
N ARG A 343 4.04 -17.62 36.98
CA ARG A 343 3.28 -16.61 37.72
C ARG A 343 4.15 -16.02 38.83
N GLY A 344 5.12 -15.19 38.43
CA GLY A 344 5.78 -14.24 39.33
C GLY A 344 4.97 -12.94 39.32
N ALA A 345 4.71 -12.39 40.50
CA ALA A 345 3.86 -11.24 40.74
C ALA A 345 4.31 -9.98 39.98
N THR A 346 3.43 -9.44 39.16
CA THR A 346 3.43 -8.01 38.78
C THR A 346 2.37 -7.33 39.63
N GLU A 347 2.85 -6.55 40.59
CA GLU A 347 2.08 -5.65 41.43
C GLU A 347 1.52 -4.53 40.53
N PHE A 348 0.19 -4.43 40.48
CA PHE A 348 -0.52 -3.46 39.65
C PHE A 348 -0.52 -2.13 40.41
N VAL A 349 0.42 -1.25 40.09
CA VAL A 349 0.40 0.14 40.55
C VAL A 349 -0.58 0.89 39.65
N LEU A 350 -1.71 1.31 40.21
CA LEU A 350 -2.58 2.30 39.59
C LEU A 350 -1.85 3.65 39.68
N GLU A 351 -1.15 4.02 38.62
CA GLU A 351 -0.78 5.42 38.39
C GLU A 351 -2.06 6.22 38.11
N GLU A 352 -2.21 7.32 38.84
CA GLU A 352 -3.28 8.29 38.63
C GLU A 352 -3.18 8.86 37.21
N GLU A 353 -4.28 8.84 36.46
CA GLU A 353 -4.37 9.41 35.12
C GLU A 353 -4.01 10.89 35.14
N GLU A 354 -2.88 11.26 34.53
CA GLU A 354 -2.70 12.63 34.06
C GLU A 354 -3.73 12.90 32.93
N PRO A 355 -4.40 14.06 32.93
CA PRO A 355 -5.44 14.35 31.95
C PRO A 355 -4.86 14.45 30.54
N GLU A 356 -5.47 13.73 29.60
CA GLU A 356 -5.10 13.79 28.17
C GLU A 356 -5.08 15.25 27.65
N PRO A 357 -4.09 15.62 26.83
CA PRO A 357 -4.06 16.94 26.21
C PRO A 357 -5.23 17.09 25.23
N ALA A 358 -6.09 18.07 25.50
CA ALA A 358 -7.24 18.41 24.66
C ALA A 358 -6.82 18.65 23.19
N ALA A 359 -7.58 18.07 22.26
CA ALA A 359 -7.42 18.31 20.83
C ALA A 359 -7.39 19.81 20.50
N PRO A 360 -6.55 20.27 19.56
CA PRO A 360 -6.44 21.69 19.24
C PRO A 360 -7.75 22.21 18.65
N VAL A 361 -8.48 22.98 19.45
CA VAL A 361 -9.66 23.72 19.02
C VAL A 361 -9.18 24.85 18.10
N VAL A 362 -9.51 24.76 16.81
CA VAL A 362 -9.27 25.86 15.86
C VAL A 362 -10.19 27.02 16.25
N LYS A 363 -9.63 28.05 16.88
CA LYS A 363 -10.36 29.23 17.33
C LYS A 363 -10.82 30.06 16.12
N THR A 364 -12.03 30.61 16.20
CA THR A 364 -12.51 31.56 15.18
C THR A 364 -11.80 32.91 15.36
N PHE A 365 -11.73 33.73 14.30
CA PHE A 365 -11.10 35.06 14.36
C PHE A 365 -11.69 35.95 15.47
N GLU A 366 -13.02 35.88 15.70
CA GLU A 366 -13.68 36.59 16.79
C GLU A 366 -13.26 36.08 18.18
N GLN A 367 -13.02 34.76 18.33
CA GLN A 367 -12.52 34.18 19.58
C GLN A 367 -11.07 34.60 19.83
N GLU A 368 -10.23 34.58 18.80
CA GLU A 368 -8.83 35.05 18.92
C GLU A 368 -8.75 36.55 19.23
N LEU A 369 -9.61 37.38 18.62
CA LEU A 369 -9.69 38.82 18.91
C LEU A 369 -10.20 39.08 20.33
N ALA A 370 -11.15 38.28 20.82
CA ALA A 370 -11.66 38.38 22.19
C ALA A 370 -10.58 38.03 23.23
N GLU A 371 -9.70 37.08 22.93
CA GLU A 371 -8.55 36.72 23.77
C GLU A 371 -7.43 37.76 23.71
N PHE A 372 -7.18 38.36 22.54
CA PHE A 372 -6.16 39.40 22.37
C PHE A 372 -6.57 40.74 23.01
N GLY A 373 -7.87 41.01 23.13
CA GLY A 373 -8.40 42.28 23.60
C GLY A 373 -8.49 43.33 22.48
N THR A 374 -9.02 44.51 22.80
CA THR A 374 -9.18 45.61 21.82
C THR A 374 -7.81 46.12 21.38
N PRO A 375 -7.42 45.97 20.09
CA PRO A 375 -6.13 46.42 19.61
C PRO A 375 -6.01 47.94 19.70
N THR A 376 -4.83 48.44 20.08
CA THR A 376 -4.55 49.89 20.13
C THR A 376 -3.88 50.42 18.87
N GLN A 377 -3.45 49.54 17.96
CA GLN A 377 -2.74 49.90 16.75
C GLN A 377 -3.70 50.00 15.55
N ILE A 378 -3.50 51.03 14.72
CA ILE A 378 -4.32 51.31 13.54
C ILE A 378 -3.51 51.01 12.28
N MET A 379 -4.13 50.36 11.30
CA MET A 379 -3.58 50.10 9.97
C MET A 379 -4.50 50.69 8.89
N ASN A 380 -3.91 51.45 7.96
CA ASN A 380 -4.67 51.96 6.81
C ASN A 380 -5.12 50.82 5.89
N ALA A 381 -6.35 50.88 5.39
CA ALA A 381 -6.93 49.88 4.49
C ALA A 381 -6.06 49.60 3.26
N SER A 382 -5.42 50.62 2.68
CA SER A 382 -4.47 50.46 1.56
C SER A 382 -3.25 49.63 1.92
N THR A 383 -2.77 49.73 3.17
CA THR A 383 -1.62 48.96 3.67
C THR A 383 -2.00 47.50 3.91
N ALA A 384 -3.18 47.26 4.49
CA ALA A 384 -3.73 45.92 4.66
C ALA A 384 -3.96 45.22 3.30
N GLY A 385 -4.48 45.97 2.31
CA GLY A 385 -4.66 45.49 0.94
C GLY A 385 -3.35 45.12 0.24
N ASN A 386 -2.33 45.98 0.33
CA ASN A 386 -1.00 45.70 -0.23
C ASN A 386 -0.34 44.45 0.38
N LYS A 387 -0.56 44.23 1.68
CA LYS A 387 -0.11 43.03 2.40
C LYS A 387 -1.00 41.80 2.18
N LYS A 388 -2.09 41.91 1.40
CA LYS A 388 -3.10 40.86 1.17
C LYS A 388 -3.67 40.28 2.48
N LEU A 389 -3.81 41.10 3.51
CA LEU A 389 -4.35 40.66 4.79
C LEU A 389 -5.86 40.49 4.71
N LYS A 390 -6.39 39.49 5.44
CA LYS A 390 -7.84 39.27 5.56
C LYS A 390 -8.41 40.33 6.51
N ILE A 391 -9.40 41.07 6.05
CA ILE A 391 -10.12 42.09 6.84
C ILE A 391 -11.48 41.51 7.24
N GLU A 392 -11.78 41.54 8.53
CA GLU A 392 -13.04 41.03 9.08
C GLU A 392 -13.74 42.12 9.89
N MET A 393 -15.08 42.16 9.81
CA MET A 393 -15.90 43.11 10.53
C MET A 393 -16.40 42.48 11.82
N VAL A 394 -16.02 43.03 12.97
CA VAL A 394 -16.46 42.56 14.29
C VAL A 394 -17.10 43.73 15.03
N LYS A 395 -18.36 43.58 15.45
CA LYS A 395 -19.15 44.60 16.17
C LYS A 395 -19.14 46.00 15.51
N GLY A 396 -19.16 46.06 14.18
CA GLY A 396 -19.24 47.31 13.41
C GLY A 396 -17.91 48.03 13.17
N GLN A 397 -16.78 47.43 13.55
CA GLN A 397 -15.44 47.95 13.30
C GLN A 397 -14.63 46.91 12.50
N LEU A 398 -13.75 47.39 11.62
CA LEU A 398 -12.93 46.53 10.77
C LEU A 398 -11.61 46.17 11.48
N TYR A 399 -11.25 44.90 11.44
CA TYR A 399 -10.02 44.37 12.03
C TYR A 399 -9.26 43.54 11.02
N THR A 400 -7.95 43.44 11.21
CA THR A 400 -7.11 42.49 10.49
C THR A 400 -6.06 41.90 11.42
N LYS A 401 -5.59 40.69 11.11
CA LYS A 401 -4.51 40.01 11.84
C LYS A 401 -3.35 39.80 10.89
N ASP A 402 -2.15 40.20 11.29
CA ASP A 402 -0.95 39.87 10.54
C ASP A 402 -0.58 38.40 10.85
N PRO A 403 -0.61 37.49 9.86
CA PRO A 403 -0.33 36.07 10.09
C PRO A 403 1.13 35.80 10.46
N ALA A 404 2.05 36.75 10.21
CA ALA A 404 3.46 36.61 10.54
C ALA A 404 3.75 36.97 12.00
N THR A 405 3.10 38.01 12.54
CA THR A 405 3.33 38.49 13.92
C THR A 405 2.26 38.05 14.91
N GLY A 406 1.07 37.66 14.42
CA GLY A 406 -0.09 37.34 15.24
C GLY A 406 -0.80 38.55 15.82
N GLU A 407 -0.34 39.77 15.52
CA GLU A 407 -0.93 41.01 16.03
C GLU A 407 -2.20 41.40 15.30
N PHE A 408 -3.15 41.96 16.05
CA PHE A 408 -4.39 42.52 15.52
C PHE A 408 -4.28 44.04 15.33
N TYR A 409 -4.94 44.56 14.30
CA TYR A 409 -4.98 45.98 13.97
C TYR A 409 -6.42 46.42 13.70
N ILE A 410 -6.76 47.64 14.10
CA ILE A 410 -7.97 48.33 13.66
C ILE A 410 -7.72 48.84 12.24
N VAL A 411 -8.62 48.54 11.31
CA VAL A 411 -8.51 49.00 9.92
C VAL A 411 -9.35 50.25 9.71
N GLU A 412 -8.69 51.34 9.33
CA GLU A 412 -9.36 52.60 8.99
C GLU A 412 -9.20 52.92 7.50
N ALA A 413 -10.18 53.63 6.93
CA ALA A 413 -10.07 54.18 5.59
C ALA A 413 -8.92 55.20 5.58
N GLY A 414 -7.90 54.94 4.76
CA GLY A 414 -6.78 55.87 4.62
C GLY A 414 -7.28 57.23 4.13
N ARG A 415 -6.73 58.31 4.68
CA ARG A 415 -6.90 59.66 4.12
C ARG A 415 -6.18 59.80 2.79
#